data_AF-A0A5F9C2P0-F1
#
_entry.id   AF-A0A5F9C2P0-F1
#
_cell.length_a   1.000
_cell.length_b   1.000
_cell.length_c   1.000
_cell.angle_alpha   90.00
_cell.angle_beta   90.00
_cell.angle_gamma   90.00
#
_symmetry.space_group_name_H-M   'P 1'
#
loop_
_entity.id
_entity.type
_entity.pdbx_description
1 polymer ?
#
loop_
_entity_poly.entity_id
_entity_poly.type
_entity_poly.pdbx_seq_one_letter_code
_entity_poly.pdbx_strand_id
1 'polypeptide(L)'
;MSHRKFSVPRHGSLGFLPRKCSSQHRGKVPKDDPSKPVHLTAFLGYKAGLTHIVQEVDRPGSEVNKKEVVEAVTIVETPPMVVMGIVGYVETPRGLRTFKMMFAEHISDKCKRRFYKNWHKSKKKAFTKYCKKWQDDAGKRQLDKDFSSMKKYCQVIRVLAHTQIYKIGQGYLIKDRKLIKNNASTDYDLSDKSINPLGGFVHYGEVTNDFIMLVQTKRRALEKIDLKFIDTTSKFGHGCFQTVEEKAAFMGPLKKDRIAKEEGA
;
A
#
# COMPACT_ATOMS: atom_id res chain seq x y z
N MET A 1 15.79 53.04 3.71
CA MET A 1 16.48 51.72 3.66
C MET A 1 16.86 51.44 2.22
N SER A 2 18.15 51.21 1.93
CA SER A 2 18.58 50.83 0.58
C SER A 2 18.29 49.34 0.31
N HIS A 3 18.32 48.96 -0.96
CA HIS A 3 18.14 47.57 -1.37
C HIS A 3 19.24 46.66 -0.78
N ARG A 4 18.96 45.35 -0.75
CA ARG A 4 19.89 44.35 -0.24
C ARG A 4 21.18 44.35 -1.07
N LYS A 5 22.35 44.36 -0.40
CA LYS A 5 23.68 44.46 -1.04
C LYS A 5 24.03 43.32 -2.02
N PHE A 6 23.53 42.10 -1.78
CA PHE A 6 23.73 40.95 -2.66
C PHE A 6 22.43 40.16 -2.82
N SER A 7 22.18 39.62 -4.01
CA SER A 7 21.03 38.75 -4.28
C SER A 7 21.23 37.36 -3.68
N VAL A 8 20.18 36.81 -3.08
CA VAL A 8 20.15 35.42 -2.61
C VAL A 8 18.82 34.79 -3.04
N PRO A 9 18.80 33.51 -3.47
CA PRO A 9 17.56 32.81 -3.76
C PRO A 9 16.61 32.79 -2.55
N ARG A 10 15.30 32.72 -2.82
CA ARG A 10 14.31 32.63 -1.75
C ARG A 10 14.44 31.29 -1.01
N HIS A 11 14.47 31.34 0.32
CA HIS A 11 14.41 30.13 1.13
C HIS A 11 13.00 29.53 1.14
N GLY A 12 12.88 28.34 0.56
CA GLY A 12 11.67 27.53 0.57
C GLY A 12 10.62 27.96 -0.44
N SER A 13 9.91 26.97 -0.97
CA SER A 13 8.79 27.20 -1.88
C SER A 13 7.59 27.80 -1.13
N LEU A 14 6.97 28.79 -1.77
CA LEU A 14 5.72 29.41 -1.32
C LEU A 14 4.48 28.57 -1.63
N GLY A 15 4.57 27.63 -2.58
CA GLY A 15 3.44 26.78 -2.98
C GLY A 15 2.99 25.79 -1.90
N PHE A 16 3.80 25.58 -0.86
CA PHE A 16 3.47 24.74 0.29
C PHE A 16 3.02 25.55 1.52
N LEU A 17 2.71 26.84 1.36
CA LEU A 17 2.03 27.59 2.41
C LEU A 17 0.52 27.32 2.38
N PRO A 18 -0.15 27.25 3.54
CA PRO A 18 0.41 27.31 4.90
C PRO A 18 1.05 25.97 5.32
N ARG A 19 2.22 26.02 5.96
CA ARG A 19 2.92 24.85 6.52
C ARG A 19 2.31 24.45 7.87
N LYS A 20 1.10 23.90 7.82
CA LYS A 20 0.36 23.40 9.00
C LYS A 20 0.22 21.88 8.97
N CYS A 21 -0.09 21.28 10.12
CA CYS A 21 -0.41 19.86 10.20
C CYS A 21 -1.59 19.53 9.25
N SER A 22 -1.47 18.41 8.54
CA SER A 22 -2.57 17.92 7.70
C SER A 22 -3.81 17.66 8.55
N SER A 23 -4.99 18.05 8.07
CA SER A 23 -6.26 17.77 8.73
C SER A 23 -6.67 16.30 8.63
N GLN A 24 -6.06 15.56 7.70
CA GLN A 24 -6.34 14.15 7.46
C GLN A 24 -5.04 13.33 7.50
N HIS A 25 -5.13 12.14 8.08
CA HIS A 25 -4.03 11.17 8.13
C HIS A 25 -3.77 10.48 6.78
N ARG A 26 -4.66 10.63 5.80
CA ARG A 26 -4.59 9.98 4.48
C ARG A 26 -4.25 10.99 3.40
N GLY A 27 -3.52 10.53 2.40
CA GLY A 27 -3.32 11.29 1.16
C GLY A 27 -4.62 11.50 0.40
N LYS A 28 -4.67 12.58 -0.38
CA LYS A 28 -5.77 12.83 -1.33
C LYS A 28 -5.57 12.02 -2.59
N VAL A 29 -6.67 11.52 -3.15
CA VAL A 29 -6.68 10.76 -4.40
C VAL A 29 -6.36 11.70 -5.57
N PRO A 30 -5.47 11.32 -6.51
CA PRO A 30 -5.17 12.10 -7.71
C PRO A 30 -6.37 12.22 -8.66
N LYS A 31 -6.27 13.12 -9.63
CA LYS A 31 -7.29 13.27 -10.69
C LYS A 31 -7.18 12.08 -11.67
N ASP A 32 -8.34 11.55 -12.08
CA ASP A 32 -8.45 10.48 -13.07
C ASP A 32 -8.21 10.97 -14.50
N ASP A 33 -7.82 10.07 -15.39
CA ASP A 33 -7.65 10.26 -16.83
C ASP A 33 -8.80 9.59 -17.61
N PRO A 34 -9.79 10.36 -18.08
CA PRO A 34 -10.99 9.82 -18.75
C PRO A 34 -10.73 9.15 -20.10
N SER A 35 -9.55 9.34 -20.69
CA SER A 35 -9.22 8.77 -22.01
C SER A 35 -8.97 7.26 -21.96
N LYS A 36 -8.65 6.72 -20.79
CA LYS A 36 -8.30 5.31 -20.58
C LYS A 36 -9.54 4.45 -20.40
N PRO A 37 -9.48 3.14 -20.72
CA PRO A 37 -10.55 2.21 -20.40
C PRO A 37 -10.83 2.19 -18.89
N VAL A 38 -12.00 1.68 -18.49
CA VAL A 38 -12.43 1.66 -17.08
C VAL A 38 -11.37 0.98 -16.20
N HIS A 39 -10.83 1.73 -15.24
CA HIS A 39 -9.78 1.27 -14.33
C HIS A 39 -9.93 1.93 -12.95
N LEU A 40 -9.21 1.40 -11.95
CA LEU A 40 -9.08 2.05 -10.65
C LEU A 40 -7.85 2.94 -10.64
N THR A 41 -7.99 4.15 -10.09
CA THR A 41 -6.93 5.18 -10.11
C THR A 41 -6.03 5.20 -8.89
N ALA A 42 -6.50 4.65 -7.77
CA ALA A 42 -5.78 4.75 -6.52
C ALA A 42 -5.94 3.49 -5.68
N PHE A 43 -4.89 3.22 -4.92
CA PHE A 43 -4.82 2.14 -3.95
C PHE A 43 -4.24 2.68 -2.63
N LEU A 44 -4.59 2.06 -1.51
CA LEU A 44 -4.06 2.42 -0.20
C LEU A 44 -3.10 1.34 0.30
N GLY A 45 -1.85 1.72 0.50
CA GLY A 45 -0.83 0.89 1.12
C GLY A 45 -0.32 1.46 2.45
N TYR A 46 0.46 0.65 3.15
CA TYR A 46 1.05 0.94 4.45
C TYR A 46 2.57 0.78 4.34
N LYS A 47 3.31 1.84 4.66
CA LYS A 47 4.78 1.79 4.62
C LYS A 47 5.28 0.82 5.69
N ALA A 48 5.92 -0.25 5.26
CA ALA A 48 6.49 -1.27 6.13
C ALA A 48 7.93 -0.93 6.51
N GLY A 49 8.73 -0.50 5.54
CA GLY A 49 10.12 -0.15 5.77
C GLY A 49 10.85 0.23 4.49
N LEU A 50 12.17 0.19 4.55
CA LEU A 50 13.05 0.52 3.42
C LEU A 50 14.15 -0.52 3.36
N THR A 51 14.48 -0.96 2.16
CA THR A 51 15.66 -1.76 1.87
C THR A 51 16.38 -1.21 0.64
N HIS A 52 17.46 -1.83 0.22
CA HIS A 52 18.10 -1.55 -1.06
C HIS A 52 18.02 -2.77 -1.97
N ILE A 53 18.00 -2.50 -3.27
CA ILE A 53 18.04 -3.49 -4.33
C ILE A 53 19.27 -3.26 -5.19
N VAL A 54 19.72 -4.31 -5.86
CA VAL A 54 20.64 -4.21 -7.00
C VAL A 54 19.81 -4.45 -8.25
N GLN A 55 19.93 -3.55 -9.21
CA GLN A 55 19.35 -3.69 -10.54
C GLN A 55 20.39 -3.33 -11.58
N GLU A 56 20.27 -3.91 -12.77
CA GLU A 56 21.02 -3.43 -13.92
C GLU A 56 20.31 -2.25 -14.57
N VAL A 57 21.07 -1.22 -14.94
CA VAL A 57 20.53 0.02 -15.48
C VAL A 57 20.66 0.05 -16.99
N ASP A 58 19.54 0.03 -17.71
CA ASP A 58 19.51 0.23 -19.17
C ASP A 58 19.19 1.69 -19.52
N ARG A 59 20.26 2.48 -19.64
CA ARG A 59 20.21 3.92 -19.93
C ARG A 59 21.28 4.31 -20.95
N PRO A 60 21.03 4.12 -22.26
CA PRO A 60 21.97 4.52 -23.31
C PRO A 60 22.44 5.97 -23.13
N GLY A 61 23.75 6.19 -23.21
CA GLY A 61 24.40 7.50 -23.01
C GLY A 61 24.73 7.86 -21.55
N SER A 62 24.36 7.02 -20.58
CA SER A 62 24.80 7.17 -19.18
C SER A 62 26.08 6.38 -18.91
N GLU A 63 26.97 6.89 -18.05
CA GLU A 63 28.17 6.18 -17.59
C GLU A 63 27.85 4.88 -16.82
N VAL A 64 26.64 4.79 -16.27
CA VAL A 64 26.13 3.62 -15.54
C VAL A 64 25.28 2.69 -16.41
N ASN A 65 25.28 2.89 -17.73
CA ASN A 65 24.56 2.00 -18.65
C ASN A 65 25.14 0.58 -18.60
N LYS A 66 24.27 -0.42 -18.49
CA LYS A 66 24.60 -1.84 -18.33
C LYS A 66 25.52 -2.12 -17.13
N LYS A 67 25.45 -1.26 -16.12
CA LYS A 67 26.12 -1.46 -14.83
C LYS A 67 25.09 -1.69 -13.76
N GLU A 68 25.52 -2.38 -12.72
CA GLU A 68 24.72 -2.62 -11.54
C GLU A 68 24.71 -1.37 -10.67
N VAL A 69 23.51 -0.98 -10.24
CA VAL A 69 23.31 0.16 -9.36
C VAL A 69 22.51 -0.30 -8.15
N VAL A 70 22.98 0.11 -6.98
CA VAL A 70 22.26 -0.06 -5.73
C VAL A 70 21.26 1.08 -5.58
N GLU A 71 19.97 0.74 -5.47
CA GLU A 71 18.91 1.73 -5.28
C GLU A 71 18.11 1.46 -4.00
N ALA A 72 17.83 2.53 -3.24
CA ALA A 72 16.96 2.46 -2.08
C ALA A 72 15.48 2.33 -2.51
N VAL A 73 14.81 1.32 -1.97
CA VAL A 73 13.38 1.04 -2.20
C VAL A 73 12.60 1.04 -0.90
N THR A 74 11.46 1.73 -0.92
CA THR A 74 10.49 1.66 0.15
C THR A 74 9.53 0.51 -0.10
N ILE A 75 9.38 -0.36 0.90
CA ILE A 75 8.40 -1.44 0.87
C ILE A 75 7.08 -0.92 1.42
N VAL A 76 6.02 -1.04 0.64
CA VAL A 76 4.66 -0.64 1.01
C VAL A 76 3.77 -1.87 0.91
N GLU A 77 3.26 -2.33 2.05
CA GLU A 77 2.32 -3.43 2.12
C GLU A 77 0.92 -2.96 1.69
N THR A 78 0.30 -3.72 0.81
CA THR A 78 -0.94 -3.38 0.11
C THR A 78 -1.98 -4.48 0.33
N PRO A 79 -2.57 -4.60 1.53
CA PRO A 79 -3.61 -5.59 1.78
C PRO A 79 -4.83 -5.32 0.87
N PRO A 80 -5.55 -6.37 0.44
CA PRO A 80 -6.64 -6.21 -0.52
C PRO A 80 -7.72 -5.26 0.01
N MET A 81 -8.15 -4.34 -0.85
CA MET A 81 -9.22 -3.40 -0.56
C MET A 81 -10.58 -4.01 -0.91
N VAL A 82 -11.60 -3.71 -0.10
CA VAL A 82 -12.98 -4.15 -0.37
C VAL A 82 -13.82 -2.94 -0.73
N VAL A 83 -14.47 -3.05 -1.88
CA VAL A 83 -15.49 -2.11 -2.34
C VAL A 83 -16.73 -2.25 -1.47
N MET A 84 -17.17 -1.14 -0.90
CA MET A 84 -18.35 -1.06 -0.03
C MET A 84 -19.50 -0.27 -0.64
N GLY A 85 -19.28 0.42 -1.76
CA GLY A 85 -20.30 1.24 -2.39
C GLY A 85 -19.78 2.08 -3.55
N ILE A 86 -20.65 2.88 -4.13
CA ILE A 86 -20.38 3.81 -5.21
C ILE A 86 -20.97 5.19 -4.90
N VAL A 87 -20.38 6.23 -5.47
CA VAL A 87 -20.84 7.60 -5.41
C VAL A 87 -20.84 8.18 -6.81
N GLY A 88 -22.01 8.65 -7.25
CA GLY A 88 -22.14 9.42 -8.48
C GLY A 88 -22.00 10.92 -8.20
N TYR A 89 -21.28 11.61 -9.07
CA TYR A 89 -21.15 13.06 -9.07
C TYR A 89 -21.77 13.64 -10.33
N VAL A 90 -22.52 14.72 -10.15
CA VAL A 90 -23.11 15.52 -11.22
C VAL A 90 -22.38 16.86 -11.31
N GLU A 91 -22.08 17.28 -12.53
CA GLU A 91 -21.50 18.59 -12.81
C GLU A 91 -22.57 19.67 -12.68
N THR A 92 -22.23 20.70 -11.92
CA THR A 92 -23.04 21.92 -11.76
C THR A 92 -22.15 23.12 -12.09
N PRO A 93 -22.71 24.31 -12.34
CA PRO A 93 -21.90 25.51 -12.61
C PRO A 93 -20.89 25.87 -11.50
N ARG A 94 -21.09 25.36 -10.27
CA ARG A 94 -20.19 25.54 -9.12
C ARG A 94 -19.17 24.41 -8.95
N GLY A 95 -19.16 23.44 -9.86
CA GLY A 95 -18.34 22.22 -9.82
C GLY A 95 -19.15 20.95 -9.57
N LEU A 96 -18.45 19.86 -9.26
CA LEU A 96 -19.04 18.55 -9.04
C LEU A 96 -19.79 18.49 -7.70
N ARG A 97 -21.05 18.10 -7.73
CA ARG A 97 -21.88 17.82 -6.54
C ARG A 97 -22.13 16.32 -6.43
N THR A 98 -22.16 15.79 -5.21
CA THR A 98 -22.61 14.42 -4.98
C THR A 98 -24.08 14.29 -5.38
N PHE A 99 -24.38 13.35 -6.29
CA PHE A 99 -25.73 13.08 -6.76
C PHE A 99 -26.41 12.02 -5.89
N LYS A 100 -25.89 10.78 -5.92
CA LYS A 100 -26.37 9.66 -5.11
C LYS A 100 -25.21 8.82 -4.62
N MET A 101 -25.40 8.20 -3.45
CA MET A 101 -24.48 7.22 -2.87
C MET A 101 -25.22 5.91 -2.70
N MET A 102 -24.63 4.82 -3.18
CA MET A 102 -25.17 3.48 -3.01
C MET A 102 -24.15 2.60 -2.31
N PHE A 103 -24.61 1.76 -1.40
CA PHE A 103 -23.75 0.86 -0.65
C PHE A 103 -24.05 -0.60 -1.01
N ALA A 104 -23.04 -1.45 -0.82
CA ALA A 104 -23.19 -2.88 -0.96
C ALA A 104 -24.18 -3.43 0.09
N GLU A 105 -24.79 -4.57 -0.24
CA GLU A 105 -25.68 -5.29 0.66
C GLU A 105 -24.95 -5.72 1.94
N HIS A 106 -23.80 -6.36 1.79
CA HIS A 106 -23.01 -6.86 2.90
C HIS A 106 -21.82 -5.95 3.17
N ILE A 107 -21.86 -5.26 4.31
CA ILE A 107 -20.77 -4.38 4.75
C ILE A 107 -20.10 -5.00 5.97
N SER A 108 -18.79 -5.25 5.87
CA SER A 108 -17.98 -5.78 6.98
C SER A 108 -18.03 -4.88 8.22
N ASP A 109 -18.01 -5.46 9.40
CA ASP A 109 -18.00 -4.70 10.66
C ASP A 109 -16.74 -3.85 10.84
N LYS A 110 -15.62 -4.25 10.22
CA LYS A 110 -14.38 -3.46 10.17
C LYS A 110 -14.59 -2.14 9.42
N CYS A 111 -15.40 -2.15 8.37
CA CYS A 111 -15.83 -0.93 7.70
C CYS A 111 -16.77 -0.11 8.60
N LYS A 112 -17.78 -0.75 9.20
CA LYS A 112 -18.74 -0.08 10.10
C LYS A 112 -18.05 0.61 11.28
N ARG A 113 -16.92 0.07 11.77
CA ARG A 113 -16.11 0.67 12.84
C ARG A 113 -15.68 2.10 12.53
N ARG A 114 -15.49 2.46 11.26
CA ARG A 114 -15.12 3.83 10.84
C ARG A 114 -16.21 4.87 11.13
N PHE A 115 -17.46 4.44 11.32
CA PHE A 115 -18.61 5.30 11.61
C PHE A 115 -18.81 5.52 13.12
N TYR A 116 -17.95 4.96 13.97
CA TYR A 116 -18.03 5.10 15.42
C TYR A 116 -16.69 5.53 16.00
N LYS A 117 -16.70 6.58 16.83
CA LYS A 117 -15.53 6.90 17.67
C LYS A 117 -15.29 5.80 18.71
N ASN A 118 -16.35 5.37 19.39
CA ASN A 118 -16.32 4.34 20.43
C ASN A 118 -17.12 3.10 20.02
N TRP A 119 -16.51 2.21 19.23
CA TRP A 119 -17.18 1.01 18.70
C TRP A 119 -17.74 0.08 19.78
N HIS A 120 -16.94 -0.26 20.80
CA HIS A 120 -17.29 -1.27 21.81
C HIS A 120 -18.43 -0.82 22.74
N LYS A 121 -18.56 0.48 22.99
CA LYS A 121 -19.65 1.06 23.80
C LYS A 121 -20.91 1.37 22.97
N SER A 122 -20.85 1.23 21.65
CA SER A 122 -21.95 1.58 20.75
C SER A 122 -22.89 0.40 20.49
N LYS A 123 -24.13 0.70 20.09
CA LYS A 123 -25.12 -0.30 19.65
C LYS A 123 -24.87 -0.85 18.23
N LYS A 124 -23.83 -0.38 17.52
CA LYS A 124 -23.39 -0.87 16.19
C LYS A 124 -24.48 -0.94 15.10
N LYS A 125 -25.45 0.00 15.11
CA LYS A 125 -26.60 0.05 14.19
C LYS A 125 -26.32 0.61 12.78
N ALA A 126 -25.08 0.98 12.44
CA ALA A 126 -24.74 1.54 11.13
C ALA A 126 -25.12 0.57 10.00
N PHE A 127 -25.72 1.09 8.93
CA PHE A 127 -26.18 0.37 7.73
C PHE A 127 -27.27 -0.70 7.93
N THR A 128 -27.68 -1.01 9.16
CA THR A 128 -28.72 -2.04 9.43
C THR A 128 -30.01 -1.84 8.65
N LYS A 129 -30.51 -0.61 8.54
CA LYS A 129 -31.71 -0.28 7.74
C LYS A 129 -31.44 -0.30 6.23
N TYR A 130 -30.23 0.07 5.83
CA TYR A 130 -29.86 0.14 4.41
C TYR A 130 -29.71 -1.27 3.82
N CYS A 131 -29.04 -2.19 4.53
CA CYS A 131 -28.88 -3.57 4.10
C CYS A 131 -30.23 -4.27 3.87
N LYS A 132 -31.26 -3.94 4.66
CA LYS A 132 -32.62 -4.49 4.46
C LYS A 132 -33.24 -4.10 3.11
N LYS A 133 -32.87 -2.95 2.52
CA LYS A 133 -33.38 -2.55 1.20
C LYS A 133 -32.97 -3.51 0.08
N TRP A 134 -31.87 -4.23 0.25
CA TRP A 134 -31.43 -5.24 -0.72
C TRP A 134 -32.26 -6.52 -0.62
N GLN A 135 -32.94 -6.75 0.49
CA GLN A 135 -33.80 -7.91 0.71
C GLN A 135 -35.23 -7.62 0.24
N ASP A 136 -35.72 -6.40 0.44
CA ASP A 136 -37.07 -5.99 0.05
C ASP A 136 -37.17 -5.69 -1.47
N ASP A 137 -38.20 -6.22 -2.15
CA ASP A 137 -38.40 -5.98 -3.60
C ASP A 137 -38.60 -4.51 -3.96
N ALA A 138 -39.31 -3.76 -3.11
CA ALA A 138 -39.46 -2.31 -3.28
C ALA A 138 -38.12 -1.58 -3.16
N GLY A 139 -37.23 -2.07 -2.30
CA GLY A 139 -35.88 -1.53 -2.12
C GLY A 139 -34.99 -1.82 -3.32
N LYS A 140 -35.01 -3.04 -3.86
CA LYS A 140 -34.31 -3.41 -5.10
C LYS A 140 -34.72 -2.51 -6.26
N ARG A 141 -36.03 -2.31 -6.47
CA ARG A 141 -36.56 -1.39 -7.50
C ARG A 141 -36.07 0.05 -7.31
N GLN A 142 -35.91 0.51 -6.07
CA GLN A 142 -35.34 1.83 -5.79
C GLN A 142 -33.85 1.89 -6.16
N LEU A 143 -33.07 0.86 -5.83
CA LEU A 143 -31.64 0.76 -6.16
C LEU A 143 -31.42 0.71 -7.68
N ASP A 144 -32.23 -0.02 -8.42
CA ASP A 144 -32.13 -0.10 -9.89
C ASP A 144 -32.44 1.26 -10.56
N LYS A 145 -33.42 1.99 -10.03
CA LYS A 145 -33.70 3.38 -10.44
C LYS A 145 -32.55 4.31 -10.11
N ASP A 146 -31.91 4.13 -8.96
CA ASP A 146 -30.75 4.92 -8.55
C ASP A 146 -29.53 4.64 -9.45
N PHE A 147 -29.27 3.37 -9.80
CA PHE A 147 -28.25 2.98 -10.78
C PHE A 147 -28.52 3.58 -12.15
N SER A 148 -29.77 3.50 -12.63
CA SER A 148 -30.18 4.05 -13.92
C SER A 148 -30.02 5.58 -13.95
N SER A 149 -30.39 6.24 -12.84
CA SER A 149 -30.20 7.69 -12.67
C SER A 149 -28.72 8.06 -12.65
N MET A 150 -27.89 7.28 -11.97
CA MET A 150 -26.45 7.53 -11.94
C MET A 150 -25.82 7.40 -13.32
N LYS A 151 -26.15 6.34 -14.07
CA LYS A 151 -25.67 6.16 -15.45
C LYS A 151 -26.10 7.30 -16.37
N LYS A 152 -27.30 7.85 -16.17
CA LYS A 152 -27.85 8.93 -17.01
C LYS A 152 -27.27 10.32 -16.69
N TYR A 153 -27.12 10.65 -15.41
CA TYR A 153 -26.85 12.03 -14.99
C TYR A 153 -25.43 12.27 -14.47
N CYS A 154 -24.72 11.24 -14.01
CA CYS A 154 -23.41 11.44 -13.39
C CYS A 154 -22.29 11.41 -14.44
N GLN A 155 -21.46 12.44 -14.46
CA GLN A 155 -20.25 12.50 -15.28
C GLN A 155 -19.10 11.71 -14.64
N VAL A 156 -19.07 11.64 -13.31
CA VAL A 156 -18.01 10.94 -12.57
C VAL A 156 -18.62 9.96 -11.58
N ILE A 157 -18.19 8.70 -11.66
CA ILE A 157 -18.54 7.66 -10.69
C ILE A 157 -17.29 7.30 -9.91
N ARG A 158 -17.38 7.29 -8.59
CA ARG A 158 -16.30 6.86 -7.70
C ARG A 158 -16.73 5.65 -6.91
N VAL A 159 -15.80 4.74 -6.70
CA VAL A 159 -15.99 3.59 -5.82
C VAL A 159 -15.53 3.94 -4.41
N LEU A 160 -16.34 3.61 -3.42
CA LEU A 160 -15.97 3.65 -2.01
C LEU A 160 -15.33 2.32 -1.66
N ALA A 161 -14.05 2.34 -1.33
CA ALA A 161 -13.31 1.16 -0.90
C ALA A 161 -12.63 1.42 0.44
N HIS A 162 -12.52 0.37 1.26
CA HIS A 162 -11.82 0.43 2.53
C HIS A 162 -10.68 -0.60 2.58
N THR A 163 -9.67 -0.29 3.40
CA THR A 163 -8.53 -1.17 3.65
C THR A 163 -8.83 -2.20 4.73
N GLN A 164 -8.27 -3.40 4.57
CA GLN A 164 -8.32 -4.49 5.55
C GLN A 164 -7.12 -4.46 6.50
N ILE A 165 -7.08 -3.44 7.36
CA ILE A 165 -5.95 -3.19 8.29
C ILE A 165 -5.64 -4.40 9.19
N TYR A 166 -6.66 -5.16 9.57
CA TYR A 166 -6.48 -6.31 10.46
C TYR A 166 -5.65 -7.42 9.85
N LYS A 167 -5.49 -7.48 8.52
CA LYS A 167 -4.63 -8.46 7.85
C LYS A 167 -3.14 -8.12 7.92
N ILE A 168 -2.81 -6.88 8.23
CA ILE A 168 -1.42 -6.44 8.40
C ILE A 168 -0.88 -7.09 9.67
N GLY A 169 0.28 -7.75 9.56
CA GLY A 169 0.89 -8.50 10.65
C GLY A 169 0.14 -9.78 11.05
N GLN A 170 -0.92 -10.18 10.34
CA GLN A 170 -1.61 -11.46 10.54
C GLN A 170 -0.98 -12.56 9.68
N GLY A 171 0.28 -12.93 9.97
CA GLY A 171 0.94 -14.12 9.40
C GLY A 171 0.96 -14.19 7.86
N TYR A 172 1.66 -15.19 7.33
CA TYR A 172 1.94 -15.28 5.90
C TYR A 172 0.71 -15.48 5.01
N LEU A 173 0.67 -14.82 3.85
CA LEU A 173 -0.34 -15.08 2.82
C LEU A 173 -0.23 -16.53 2.33
N ILE A 174 -1.34 -17.25 2.41
CA ILE A 174 -1.50 -18.54 1.74
C ILE A 174 -2.13 -18.23 0.37
N LYS A 175 -1.37 -18.42 -0.70
CA LYS A 175 -1.89 -18.39 -2.07
C LYS A 175 -1.98 -19.84 -2.55
N ASP A 176 -3.15 -20.26 -3.01
CA ASP A 176 -3.35 -21.62 -3.54
C ASP A 176 -2.95 -22.75 -2.57
N ARG A 177 -3.24 -22.57 -1.26
CA ARG A 177 -2.85 -23.46 -0.15
C ARG A 177 -1.33 -23.59 0.08
N LYS A 178 -0.50 -22.85 -0.64
CA LYS A 178 0.95 -22.81 -0.43
C LYS A 178 1.38 -21.50 0.21
N LEU A 179 2.35 -21.64 1.09
CA LEU A 179 2.99 -20.56 1.80
C LEU A 179 4.10 -19.99 0.91
N ILE A 180 3.84 -18.84 0.28
CA ILE A 180 4.84 -18.19 -0.59
C ILE A 180 5.80 -17.41 0.31
N LYS A 181 6.98 -17.97 0.54
CA LYS A 181 8.06 -17.35 1.31
C LYS A 181 9.20 -16.82 0.43
N ASN A 182 9.25 -17.21 -0.85
CA ASN A 182 10.30 -16.86 -1.80
C ASN A 182 10.03 -15.56 -2.58
N ASN A 183 9.32 -14.59 -2.01
CA ASN A 183 8.91 -13.37 -2.71
C ASN A 183 10.00 -12.30 -2.87
N ALA A 184 11.23 -12.59 -2.41
CA ALA A 184 12.42 -11.76 -2.67
C ALA A 184 13.54 -12.50 -3.40
N SER A 185 13.25 -13.69 -3.94
CA SER A 185 14.13 -14.36 -4.90
C SER A 185 14.04 -13.67 -6.28
N THR A 186 15.13 -13.73 -7.05
CA THR A 186 15.20 -13.19 -8.42
C THR A 186 15.85 -14.23 -9.34
N ASP A 187 15.81 -14.02 -10.66
CA ASP A 187 16.44 -14.95 -11.60
C ASP A 187 17.97 -15.07 -11.41
N TYR A 188 18.60 -14.04 -10.84
CA TYR A 188 20.03 -14.01 -10.54
C TYR A 188 20.37 -14.44 -9.10
N ASP A 189 19.46 -14.22 -8.15
CA ASP A 189 19.59 -14.64 -6.74
C ASP A 189 18.56 -15.73 -6.42
N LEU A 190 19.04 -16.98 -6.49
CA LEU A 190 18.27 -18.20 -6.27
C LEU A 190 17.98 -18.50 -4.80
N SER A 191 18.44 -17.65 -3.87
CA SER A 191 18.19 -17.83 -2.44
C SER A 191 16.69 -17.79 -2.15
N ASP A 192 16.14 -18.84 -1.54
CA ASP A 192 14.74 -18.85 -1.10
C ASP A 192 14.58 -17.95 0.12
N LYS A 193 14.23 -16.69 -0.13
CA LYS A 193 14.08 -15.67 0.90
C LYS A 193 12.85 -14.80 0.68
N SER A 194 12.32 -14.33 1.80
CA SER A 194 11.20 -13.39 1.82
C SER A 194 11.70 -11.95 1.81
N ILE A 195 10.86 -11.01 1.42
CA ILE A 195 11.15 -9.57 1.48
C ILE A 195 11.44 -9.06 2.89
N ASN A 196 11.09 -9.85 3.91
CA ASN A 196 11.31 -9.50 5.29
C ASN A 196 12.79 -9.65 5.65
N PRO A 197 13.41 -8.59 6.19
CA PRO A 197 14.76 -8.70 6.70
C PRO A 197 14.81 -9.62 7.93
N LEU A 198 16.00 -10.11 8.29
CA LEU A 198 16.18 -10.90 9.51
C LEU A 198 15.69 -10.15 10.76
N GLY A 199 14.66 -10.70 11.40
CA GLY A 199 13.97 -10.09 12.55
C GLY A 199 12.79 -9.17 12.20
N GLY A 200 12.42 -9.07 10.92
CA GLY A 200 11.34 -8.22 10.42
C GLY A 200 11.75 -6.75 10.26
N PHE A 201 10.84 -5.95 9.69
CA PHE A 201 11.04 -4.51 9.58
C PHE A 201 10.92 -3.82 10.95
N VAL A 202 11.85 -2.92 11.24
CA VAL A 202 11.93 -2.20 12.53
C VAL A 202 10.61 -1.47 12.83
N HIS A 203 10.03 -1.73 14.00
CA HIS A 203 8.74 -1.20 14.47
C HIS A 203 7.50 -1.56 13.64
N TYR A 204 7.64 -2.37 12.59
CA TYR A 204 6.53 -2.82 11.76
C TYR A 204 6.25 -4.31 11.96
N GLY A 205 7.30 -5.13 11.93
CA GLY A 205 7.22 -6.58 11.93
C GLY A 205 7.35 -7.15 10.52
N GLU A 206 6.62 -8.22 10.24
CA GLU A 206 6.67 -8.92 8.95
C GLU A 206 5.64 -8.35 7.97
N VAL A 207 6.07 -8.15 6.72
CA VAL A 207 5.20 -7.95 5.56
C VAL A 207 4.67 -9.31 5.15
N THR A 208 3.35 -9.44 5.15
CA THR A 208 2.73 -10.74 4.89
C THR A 208 1.68 -10.74 3.81
N ASN A 209 1.16 -9.58 3.41
CA ASN A 209 0.29 -9.44 2.25
C ASN A 209 1.08 -9.02 1.00
N ASP A 210 0.36 -8.86 -0.12
CA ASP A 210 0.91 -8.26 -1.33
C ASP A 210 1.57 -6.92 -1.00
N PHE A 211 2.70 -6.62 -1.64
CA PHE A 211 3.44 -5.38 -1.43
C PHE A 211 3.91 -4.81 -2.76
N ILE A 212 4.23 -3.52 -2.73
CA ILE A 212 4.87 -2.82 -3.83
C ILE A 212 6.23 -2.27 -3.36
N MET A 213 7.18 -2.24 -4.28
CA MET A 213 8.47 -1.61 -4.08
C MET A 213 8.49 -0.28 -4.82
N LEU A 214 8.75 0.80 -4.09
CA LEU A 214 8.81 2.15 -4.65
C LEU A 214 10.22 2.72 -4.50
N VAL A 215 10.82 3.09 -5.63
CA VAL A 215 12.08 3.85 -5.63
C VAL A 215 11.77 5.32 -5.34
N GLN A 216 12.58 5.96 -4.52
CA GLN A 216 12.32 7.34 -4.05
C GLN A 216 12.42 8.38 -5.19
N THR A 217 13.31 8.17 -6.15
CA THR A 217 13.59 9.13 -7.23
C THR A 217 13.83 8.41 -8.56
N LYS A 218 12.75 8.07 -9.28
CA LYS A 218 12.86 7.67 -10.70
C LYS A 218 12.16 8.69 -11.58
N ARG A 219 12.91 9.28 -12.52
CA ARG A 219 12.41 10.23 -13.52
C ARG A 219 12.02 9.57 -14.85
N ARG A 220 12.24 8.26 -15.00
CA ARG A 220 12.05 7.52 -16.26
C ARG A 220 10.94 6.48 -16.08
N ALA A 221 9.74 6.82 -16.56
CA ALA A 221 8.55 5.99 -16.37
C ALA A 221 8.52 4.72 -17.25
N LEU A 222 9.28 4.68 -18.35
CA LEU A 222 9.29 3.59 -19.33
C LEU A 222 10.48 2.65 -19.20
N GLU A 223 11.39 2.90 -18.25
CA GLU A 223 12.55 2.05 -18.02
C GLU A 223 12.08 0.72 -17.41
N LYS A 224 12.37 -0.38 -18.11
CA LYS A 224 12.15 -1.72 -17.58
C LYS A 224 13.15 -1.96 -16.45
N ILE A 225 12.67 -2.49 -15.33
CA ILE A 225 13.50 -2.77 -14.16
C ILE A 225 13.88 -4.24 -14.20
N ASP A 226 15.17 -4.53 -14.28
CA ASP A 226 15.72 -5.88 -14.14
C ASP A 226 16.40 -6.02 -12.77
N LEU A 227 15.73 -6.72 -11.85
CA LEU A 227 16.17 -6.89 -10.47
C LEU A 227 17.15 -8.05 -10.35
N LYS A 228 18.33 -7.80 -9.80
CA LYS A 228 19.35 -8.82 -9.55
C LYS A 228 19.40 -9.28 -8.10
N PHE A 229 19.09 -8.39 -7.17
CA PHE A 229 19.21 -8.68 -5.75
C PHE A 229 18.30 -7.80 -4.91
N ILE A 230 17.78 -8.37 -3.84
CA ILE A 230 17.05 -7.66 -2.80
C ILE A 230 17.74 -7.95 -1.48
N ASP A 231 18.11 -6.89 -0.76
CA ASP A 231 18.74 -7.04 0.54
C ASP A 231 17.72 -7.35 1.64
N THR A 232 17.94 -8.47 2.33
CA THR A 232 17.13 -9.00 3.43
C THR A 232 17.96 -9.11 4.72
N THR A 233 19.10 -8.42 4.78
CA THR A 233 19.86 -8.28 6.03
C THR A 233 19.06 -7.61 7.12
N SER A 234 19.35 -7.97 8.38
CA SER A 234 18.71 -7.35 9.54
C SER A 234 18.87 -5.83 9.49
N LYS A 235 17.75 -5.12 9.70
CA LYS A 235 17.71 -3.66 9.88
C LYS A 235 17.83 -3.24 11.34
N PHE A 236 17.91 -4.20 12.25
CA PHE A 236 18.26 -3.99 13.65
C PHE A 236 19.79 -4.02 13.77
N GLY A 237 20.41 -2.84 13.74
CA GLY A 237 21.87 -2.71 13.73
C GLY A 237 22.46 -2.94 12.33
N HIS A 238 23.63 -3.58 12.27
CA HIS A 238 24.32 -3.91 11.01
C HIS A 238 24.14 -5.39 10.71
N GLY A 239 23.28 -5.71 9.75
CA GLY A 239 23.08 -7.09 9.31
C GLY A 239 24.15 -7.54 8.31
N CYS A 240 24.71 -8.73 8.54
CA CYS A 240 25.74 -9.33 7.66
C CYS A 240 25.22 -10.51 6.82
N PHE A 241 24.08 -11.10 7.20
CA PHE A 241 23.55 -12.31 6.58
C PHE A 241 22.19 -12.02 5.94
N GLN A 242 21.92 -12.63 4.79
CA GLN A 242 20.67 -12.49 4.05
C GLN A 242 19.60 -13.44 4.57
N THR A 243 19.98 -14.68 4.93
CA THR A 243 19.07 -15.71 5.43
C THR A 243 19.50 -16.23 6.79
N VAL A 244 18.54 -16.85 7.51
CA VAL A 244 18.83 -17.50 8.81
C VAL A 244 19.76 -18.70 8.59
N GLU A 245 19.59 -19.40 7.47
CA GLU A 245 20.40 -20.57 7.10
C GLU A 245 21.85 -20.18 6.84
N GLU A 246 22.09 -19.08 6.11
CA GLU A 246 23.44 -18.53 5.89
C GLU A 246 24.12 -18.18 7.22
N LYS A 247 23.39 -17.53 8.13
CA LYS A 247 23.88 -17.20 9.47
C LYS A 247 24.21 -18.45 10.28
N ALA A 248 23.35 -19.48 10.23
CA ALA A 248 23.54 -20.72 10.96
C ALA A 248 24.75 -21.50 10.43
N ALA A 249 24.91 -21.57 9.10
CA ALA A 249 26.06 -22.21 8.46
C ALA A 249 27.38 -21.49 8.83
N PHE A 250 27.38 -20.15 8.85
CA PHE A 250 28.57 -19.38 9.23
C PHE A 250 28.93 -19.52 10.72
N MET A 251 27.94 -19.44 11.61
CA MET A 251 28.18 -19.45 13.06
C MET A 251 28.46 -20.86 13.61
N GLY A 252 28.02 -21.90 12.90
CA GLY A 252 28.08 -23.28 13.38
C GLY A 252 27.20 -23.53 14.61
N PRO A 253 27.35 -24.71 15.25
CA PRO A 253 26.54 -25.09 16.40
C PRO A 253 26.90 -24.27 17.65
N LEU A 254 25.97 -23.45 18.13
CA LEU A 254 26.16 -22.63 19.33
C LEU A 254 25.73 -23.39 20.60
N LYS A 255 26.08 -22.83 21.76
CA LYS A 255 25.72 -23.42 23.07
C LYS A 255 24.22 -23.69 23.21
N LYS A 256 23.37 -22.74 22.81
CA LYS A 256 21.91 -22.88 22.86
C LYS A 256 21.38 -24.02 22.00
N ASP A 257 22.05 -24.31 20.88
CA ASP A 257 21.61 -25.34 19.94
C ASP A 257 21.97 -26.74 20.49
N ARG A 258 23.10 -26.84 21.21
CA ARG A 258 23.48 -28.05 21.96
C ARG A 258 22.51 -28.34 23.10
N ILE A 259 22.20 -27.32 23.90
CA ILE A 259 21.21 -27.45 24.99
C ILE A 259 19.85 -27.87 24.44
N ALA A 260 19.36 -27.23 23.38
CA ALA A 260 18.09 -27.60 22.75
C ALA A 260 18.08 -29.04 22.20
N LYS A 261 19.24 -29.54 21.75
CA LYS A 261 19.40 -30.93 21.30
C LYS A 261 19.44 -31.92 22.47
N GLU A 262 19.98 -31.53 23.61
CA GLU A 262 20.03 -32.34 24.84
C GLU A 262 18.67 -32.38 25.56
N GLU A 263 17.92 -31.28 25.56
CA GLU A 263 16.58 -31.18 26.18
C GLU A 263 15.45 -31.73 25.28
N GLY A 264 15.67 -31.78 23.97
CA GLY A 264 14.72 -32.28 22.96
C GLY A 264 14.97 -33.72 22.51
N ALA A 265 15.93 -34.42 23.11
CA ALA A 265 16.25 -35.83 22.89
C ALA A 265 15.76 -36.72 24.04
#